data_AF-A0A7D5SAM1-F1
#
_entry.id   AF-A0A7D5SAM1-F1
#
_cell.length_a   1.000
_cell.length_b   1.000
_cell.length_c   1.000
_cell.angle_alpha   90.00
_cell.angle_beta   90.00
_cell.angle_gamma   90.00
#
_symmetry.space_group_name_H-M   'P 1'
#
loop_
_entity.id
_entity.type
_entity.pdbx_description
1 polymer ?
#
loop_
_entity_poly.entity_id
_entity_poly.type
_entity_poly.pdbx_seq_one_letter_code
_entity_poly.pdbx_strand_id
1 'polypeptide(L)'
;MNVKQIGRCRGILWEQLELAGYARKSGGILLNLCNTAPMRYDKNALVIHDLAFHFVPESMHLSFRIWYRFLIPRLVRQAKYLFAISDTVRNEISRVFETGTKIEIAYNGIRNLLIPVRSSFQSPGPYILHVGSFNRRKISGI
;
A
#
# COMPACT_ATOMS: atom_id res chain seq x y z
N MET A 1 -2.49 -11.90 22.34
CA MET A 1 -3.16 -11.94 21.01
C MET A 1 -3.18 -13.39 20.56
N ASN A 2 -4.35 -13.94 20.21
CA ASN A 2 -4.45 -15.27 19.62
C ASN A 2 -4.26 -15.14 18.11
N VAL A 3 -3.16 -15.68 17.59
CA VAL A 3 -2.87 -15.70 16.15
C VAL A 3 -3.32 -17.05 15.60
N LYS A 4 -4.15 -17.04 14.56
CA LYS A 4 -4.60 -18.25 13.85
C LYS A 4 -3.94 -18.34 12.49
N GLN A 5 -3.17 -19.39 12.25
CA GLN A 5 -2.62 -19.69 10.94
C GLN A 5 -3.68 -20.40 10.08
N ILE A 6 -3.84 -19.96 8.83
CA ILE A 6 -4.80 -20.50 7.87
C ILE A 6 -4.06 -20.81 6.57
N GLY A 7 -4.41 -21.93 5.93
CA GLY A 7 -3.91 -22.29 4.60
C GLY A 7 -2.57 -23.02 4.58
N ARG A 8 -2.22 -23.52 3.40
CA ARG A 8 -0.97 -24.24 3.08
C ARG A 8 -0.16 -23.56 1.99
N CYS A 9 -0.80 -22.75 1.15
CA CYS A 9 -0.14 -21.99 0.10
C CYS A 9 0.64 -20.80 0.69
N ARG A 10 1.39 -20.10 -0.17
CA ARG A 10 2.07 -18.85 0.17
C ARG A 10 1.77 -17.76 -0.87
N GLY A 11 2.03 -16.51 -0.50
CA GLY A 11 1.94 -15.36 -1.40
C GLY A 11 0.57 -15.20 -2.06
N ILE A 12 0.57 -14.92 -3.36
CA ILE A 12 -0.66 -14.64 -4.14
C ILE A 12 -1.65 -15.81 -4.09
N LEU A 13 -1.18 -17.06 -4.17
CA LEU A 13 -2.08 -18.23 -4.15
C LEU A 13 -2.81 -18.35 -2.82
N TRP A 14 -2.09 -18.13 -1.72
CA TRP A 14 -2.67 -18.11 -0.38
C TRP A 14 -3.68 -16.98 -0.22
N GLU A 15 -3.31 -15.76 -0.62
CA GLU A 15 -4.18 -14.58 -0.52
C GLU A 15 -5.46 -14.76 -1.34
N GLN A 16 -5.35 -15.18 -2.60
CA GLN A 16 -6.47 -15.20 -3.53
C GLN A 16 -7.40 -16.41 -3.34
N LEU A 17 -6.90 -17.54 -2.79
CA LEU A 17 -7.69 -18.76 -2.62
C LEU A 17 -8.06 -19.00 -1.15
N GLU A 18 -7.06 -19.15 -0.29
CA GLU A 18 -7.25 -19.64 1.07
C GLU A 18 -7.72 -18.53 2.01
N LEU A 19 -7.11 -17.35 1.95
CA LEU A 19 -7.56 -16.17 2.71
C LEU A 19 -8.96 -15.74 2.25
N ALA A 20 -9.21 -15.71 0.93
CA ALA A 20 -10.55 -15.44 0.39
C ALA A 20 -11.60 -16.43 0.91
N GLY A 21 -11.30 -17.73 0.88
CA GLY A 21 -12.19 -18.78 1.36
C GLY A 21 -12.46 -18.66 2.87
N TYR A 22 -11.44 -18.38 3.66
CA TYR A 22 -11.57 -18.16 5.09
C TYR A 22 -12.40 -16.91 5.43
N ALA A 23 -12.12 -15.79 4.76
CA ALA A 23 -12.85 -14.54 4.95
C ALA A 23 -14.35 -14.73 4.65
N ARG A 24 -14.69 -15.40 3.54
CA ARG A 24 -16.08 -15.74 3.21
C ARG A 24 -16.76 -16.59 4.27
N LYS A 25 -16.10 -17.63 4.77
CA LYS A 25 -16.65 -18.49 5.83
C LYS A 25 -16.90 -17.72 7.13
N SER A 26 -16.04 -16.75 7.45
CA SER A 26 -16.20 -15.89 8.63
C SER A 26 -17.25 -14.80 8.45
N GLY A 27 -17.53 -14.37 7.22
CA GLY A 27 -18.41 -13.25 6.90
C GLY A 27 -17.91 -11.86 7.31
N GLY A 28 -16.71 -11.76 7.89
CA GLY A 28 -16.15 -10.54 8.49
C GLY A 28 -15.47 -9.60 7.51
N ILE A 29 -15.25 -8.34 7.89
CA ILE A 29 -14.51 -7.38 7.06
C ILE A 29 -13.03 -7.76 7.06
N LEU A 30 -12.43 -7.87 5.88
CA LEU A 30 -11.01 -8.18 5.74
C LEU A 30 -10.21 -6.88 5.60
N LEU A 31 -9.38 -6.57 6.61
CA LEU A 31 -8.47 -5.45 6.58
C LEU A 31 -7.20 -5.81 5.81
N ASN A 32 -6.98 -5.11 4.69
CA ASN A 32 -5.82 -5.27 3.83
C ASN A 32 -4.96 -4.01 3.93
N LEU A 33 -3.91 -4.11 4.75
CA LEU A 33 -2.96 -3.03 4.98
C LEU A 33 -1.91 -2.88 3.87
N CYS A 34 -1.89 -3.82 2.92
CA CYS A 34 -1.07 -3.76 1.72
C CYS A 34 -2.00 -3.49 0.53
N ASN A 35 -1.46 -2.93 -0.57
CA ASN A 35 -2.23 -2.58 -1.77
C ASN A 35 -3.06 -3.73 -2.37
N THR A 36 -2.86 -4.97 -1.94
CA THR A 36 -3.49 -6.18 -2.45
C THR A 36 -4.58 -6.69 -1.51
N ALA A 37 -5.56 -7.37 -2.10
CA ALA A 37 -6.62 -8.05 -1.37
C ALA A 37 -7.14 -9.21 -2.23
N PRO A 38 -7.83 -10.20 -1.64
CA PRO A 38 -8.44 -11.27 -2.41
C PRO A 38 -9.51 -10.73 -3.36
N MET A 39 -9.35 -10.94 -4.66
CA MET A 39 -10.26 -10.40 -5.68
C MET A 39 -11.65 -10.98 -5.58
N ARG A 40 -11.78 -12.23 -5.14
CA ARG A 40 -13.07 -12.92 -5.07
C ARG A 40 -13.79 -12.65 -3.73
N TYR A 41 -13.38 -11.64 -2.98
CA TYR A 41 -14.03 -11.18 -1.75
C TYR A 41 -14.37 -9.69 -1.86
N ASP A 42 -15.56 -9.30 -1.44
CA ASP A 42 -16.13 -7.96 -1.62
C ASP A 42 -16.08 -7.12 -0.33
N LYS A 43 -16.08 -7.75 0.85
CA LYS A 43 -15.98 -7.04 2.15
C LYS A 43 -14.54 -6.69 2.53
N ASN A 44 -13.77 -6.17 1.58
CA ASN A 44 -12.40 -5.71 1.79
C ASN A 44 -12.38 -4.26 2.28
N ALA A 45 -11.67 -4.02 3.39
CA ALA A 45 -11.15 -2.70 3.75
C ALA A 45 -9.72 -2.60 3.19
N LEU A 46 -9.52 -1.80 2.14
CA LEU A 46 -8.30 -1.75 1.34
C LEU A 46 -7.54 -0.45 1.60
N VAL A 47 -6.25 -0.57 1.93
CA VAL A 47 -5.34 0.58 2.01
C VAL A 47 -4.45 0.61 0.76
N ILE A 48 -4.49 1.72 0.02
CA ILE A 48 -3.58 2.00 -1.09
C ILE A 48 -2.50 2.96 -0.61
N HIS A 49 -1.24 2.53 -0.74
CA HIS A 49 -0.04 3.27 -0.34
C HIS A 49 0.55 4.09 -1.46
N ASP A 50 0.51 3.58 -2.69
CA ASP A 50 0.98 4.31 -3.87
C ASP A 50 0.48 3.67 -5.17
N LEU A 51 0.62 4.43 -6.25
CA LEU A 51 0.33 4.02 -7.62
C LEU A 51 1.59 4.04 -8.48
N ALA A 52 2.75 3.71 -7.90
CA ALA A 52 4.03 3.79 -8.62
C ALA A 52 4.08 2.83 -9.83
N PHE A 53 3.36 1.71 -9.78
CA PHE A 53 3.20 0.81 -10.93
C PHE A 53 2.50 1.48 -12.13
N HIS A 54 1.78 2.58 -11.90
CA HIS A 54 1.10 3.39 -12.92
C HIS A 54 1.94 4.59 -13.35
N PHE A 55 2.43 5.39 -12.39
CA PHE A 55 3.12 6.66 -12.68
C PHE A 55 4.63 6.56 -12.92
N VAL A 56 5.28 5.56 -12.31
CA VAL A 56 6.73 5.32 -12.46
C VAL A 56 6.96 3.85 -12.79
N PRO A 57 6.34 3.32 -13.88
CA PRO A 57 6.36 1.89 -14.17
C PRO A 57 7.80 1.38 -14.24
N GLU A 58 8.71 2.13 -14.86
CA GLU A 58 10.16 1.84 -15.00
C GLU A 58 10.84 1.41 -13.69
N SER A 59 10.34 1.84 -12.53
CA SER A 59 10.90 1.52 -11.21
C SER A 59 10.59 0.12 -10.70
N MET A 60 9.80 -0.69 -11.41
CA MET A 60 9.31 -2.00 -10.95
C MET A 60 9.52 -3.10 -11.98
N HIS A 61 9.52 -4.38 -11.57
CA HIS A 61 9.58 -5.50 -12.52
C HIS A 61 8.31 -5.61 -13.39
N LEU A 62 8.45 -5.99 -14.65
CA LEU A 62 7.34 -6.06 -15.61
C LEU A 62 6.18 -6.97 -15.14
N SER A 63 6.50 -8.14 -14.59
CA SER A 63 5.49 -9.08 -14.06
C SER A 63 4.67 -8.45 -12.92
N PHE A 64 5.33 -7.71 -12.04
CA PHE A 64 4.67 -6.96 -10.97
C PHE A 64 3.77 -5.87 -11.53
N ARG A 65 4.25 -5.09 -12.51
CA ARG A 65 3.46 -4.03 -13.17
C ARG A 65 2.18 -4.61 -13.77
N ILE A 66 2.29 -5.72 -14.52
CA ILE A 66 1.15 -6.37 -15.17
C ILE A 66 0.16 -6.86 -14.11
N TRP A 67 0.65 -7.55 -13.07
CA TRP A 67 -0.19 -8.04 -11.98
C TRP A 67 -0.94 -6.90 -11.29
N TYR A 68 -0.27 -5.80 -10.92
CA TYR A 68 -0.89 -4.67 -10.24
C TYR A 68 -1.85 -3.89 -11.13
N ARG A 69 -1.52 -3.69 -12.41
CA ARG A 69 -2.43 -3.06 -13.38
C ARG A 69 -3.71 -3.87 -13.60
N PHE A 70 -3.64 -5.19 -13.43
CA PHE A 70 -4.82 -6.05 -13.46
C PHE A 70 -5.59 -6.03 -12.14
N LEU A 71 -4.88 -6.17 -11.02
CA LEU A 71 -5.45 -6.36 -9.69
C LEU A 71 -6.08 -5.09 -9.12
N ILE A 72 -5.31 -4.00 -9.06
CA ILE A 72 -5.68 -2.79 -8.30
C ILE A 72 -6.98 -2.14 -8.78
N PRO A 73 -7.23 -1.95 -10.10
CA PRO A 73 -8.48 -1.34 -10.54
C PRO A 73 -9.73 -2.13 -10.11
N ARG A 74 -9.62 -3.47 -10.06
CA ARG A 74 -10.71 -4.35 -9.63
C ARG A 74 -10.93 -4.22 -8.13
N LEU A 75 -9.85 -4.21 -7.35
CA LEU A 75 -9.91 -4.05 -5.91
C LEU A 75 -10.50 -2.69 -5.51
N VAL A 76 -10.05 -1.61 -6.15
CA VAL A 76 -10.55 -0.25 -5.88
C VAL A 76 -12.04 -0.11 -6.17
N ARG A 77 -12.53 -0.76 -7.23
CA ARG A 77 -13.96 -0.73 -7.60
C ARG A 77 -14.85 -1.53 -6.64
N GLN A 78 -14.35 -2.64 -6.10
CA GLN A 78 -15.13 -3.53 -5.24
C GLN A 78 -14.86 -3.36 -3.74
N ALA A 79 -13.92 -2.49 -3.36
CA ALA A 79 -13.57 -2.30 -1.96
C ALA A 79 -14.78 -1.77 -1.19
N LYS A 80 -15.11 -2.44 -0.07
CA LYS A 80 -16.14 -1.98 0.85
C LYS A 80 -15.71 -0.71 1.58
N TYR A 81 -14.43 -0.63 1.95
CA TYR A 81 -13.80 0.58 2.49
C TYR A 81 -12.48 0.81 1.76
N LEU A 82 -12.20 2.04 1.38
CA LEU A 82 -11.01 2.41 0.62
C LEU A 82 -10.27 3.53 1.34
N PHE A 83 -9.01 3.28 1.67
CA PHE A 83 -8.13 4.20 2.38
C PHE A 83 -6.93 4.58 1.52
N ALA A 84 -6.54 5.85 1.60
CA ALA A 84 -5.28 6.37 1.10
C ALA A 84 -4.43 6.88 2.26
N ILE A 85 -3.11 6.76 2.16
CA ILE A 85 -2.21 7.21 3.24
C ILE A 85 -1.90 8.71 3.21
N SER A 86 -2.34 9.42 2.17
CA SER A 86 -2.14 10.86 1.99
C SER A 86 -3.10 11.42 0.94
N ASP A 87 -3.22 12.75 0.88
CA ASP A 87 -3.97 13.45 -0.17
C ASP A 87 -3.40 13.18 -1.56
N THR A 88 -2.08 13.09 -1.70
CA THR A 88 -1.43 12.73 -2.96
C THR A 88 -1.95 11.40 -3.49
N VAL A 89 -1.95 10.36 -2.64
CA VAL A 89 -2.41 9.03 -3.04
C VAL A 89 -3.91 9.02 -3.32
N ARG A 90 -4.72 9.74 -2.52
CA ARG A 90 -6.16 9.89 -2.80
C ARG A 90 -6.40 10.50 -4.19
N ASN A 91 -5.67 11.57 -4.52
CA ASN A 91 -5.81 12.27 -5.79
C ASN A 91 -5.34 11.40 -6.96
N GLU A 92 -4.26 10.64 -6.77
CA GLU A 92 -3.78 9.65 -7.74
C GLU A 92 -4.82 8.56 -8.01
N ILE A 93 -5.44 7.99 -6.95
CA ILE A 93 -6.52 7.00 -7.11
C ILE A 93 -7.68 7.60 -7.89
N SER A 94 -8.14 8.78 -7.50
CA SER A 94 -9.29 9.46 -8.12
C SER A 94 -9.03 9.83 -9.58
N ARG A 95 -7.78 10.10 -9.94
CA ARG A 95 -7.36 10.40 -11.32
C ARG A 95 -7.33 9.15 -12.20
N VAL A 96 -6.96 8.00 -11.65
CA VAL A 96 -6.68 6.79 -12.43
C VAL A 96 -7.84 5.80 -12.44
N PHE A 97 -8.62 5.74 -11.36
CA PHE A 97 -9.68 4.76 -11.20
C PHE A 97 -11.03 5.40 -10.89
N GLU A 98 -12.05 4.91 -11.57
CA GLU A 98 -13.44 5.13 -11.18
C GLU A 98 -13.78 4.21 -10.00
N THR A 99 -14.24 4.80 -8.91
CA THR A 99 -14.74 4.07 -7.75
C THR A 99 -16.03 4.71 -7.23
N GLY A 100 -17.00 3.86 -6.88
CA GLY A 100 -18.20 4.29 -6.16
C GLY A 100 -17.96 4.39 -4.64
N THR A 101 -16.79 3.96 -4.17
CA THR A 101 -16.42 3.95 -2.76
C THR A 101 -15.69 5.23 -2.40
N LYS A 102 -16.15 5.92 -1.36
CA LYS A 102 -15.46 7.10 -0.81
C LYS A 102 -14.04 6.73 -0.35
N ILE A 103 -13.06 7.55 -0.72
CA ILE A 103 -11.65 7.37 -0.33
C ILE A 103 -11.35 8.16 0.94
N GLU A 104 -11.17 7.45 2.04
CA GLU A 104 -10.78 8.03 3.34
C GLU A 104 -9.27 8.16 3.47
N ILE A 105 -8.78 9.13 4.26
CA ILE A 105 -7.35 9.21 4.57
C ILE A 105 -7.06 8.52 5.88
N ALA A 106 -6.01 7.69 5.87
CA ALA A 106 -5.43 7.06 7.05
C ALA A 106 -3.93 7.37 7.13
N TYR A 107 -3.62 8.42 7.89
CA TYR A 107 -2.30 8.72 8.49
C TYR A 107 -1.46 7.47 8.82
N ASN A 108 -0.33 7.22 8.16
CA ASN A 108 0.67 6.30 8.72
C ASN A 108 1.14 6.86 10.06
N GLY A 109 1.06 6.03 11.11
CA GLY A 109 1.51 6.41 12.44
C GLY A 109 3.03 6.47 12.53
N ILE A 110 3.56 7.47 13.23
CA ILE A 110 4.95 7.50 13.68
C ILE A 110 4.94 7.01 15.12
N ARG A 111 5.73 5.98 15.43
CA ARG A 111 5.99 5.63 16.83
C ARG A 111 6.88 6.72 17.39
N ASN A 112 6.54 7.30 18.55
CA ASN A 112 7.37 8.30 19.28
C ASN A 112 8.67 7.69 19.83
N LEU A 113 9.43 6.98 18.98
CA LEU A 113 10.82 6.64 19.17
C LEU A 113 11.64 7.91 18.91
N LEU A 114 11.42 8.94 19.73
CA LEU A 114 12.35 10.04 19.84
C LEU A 114 13.59 9.47 20.52
N ILE A 115 14.46 8.86 19.73
CA ILE A 115 15.77 8.42 20.21
C ILE A 115 16.56 9.72 20.42
N PRO A 116 16.97 10.06 21.66
CA PRO A 116 17.81 11.22 21.88
C PRO A 116 19.11 11.00 21.10
N VAL A 117 19.29 11.78 20.03
CA VAL A 117 20.50 11.78 19.23
C VAL A 117 21.58 12.44 20.07
N ARG A 118 22.56 11.67 20.55
CA ARG A 118 23.86 12.24 20.95
C ARG A 118 24.62 12.57 19.68
N SER A 119 24.53 13.81 19.19
CA SER A 119 25.22 14.25 17.98
C SER A 119 26.69 14.55 18.28
N SER A 120 27.60 13.79 17.67
CA SER A 120 29.03 14.14 17.55
C SER A 120 29.34 14.86 16.24
N PHE A 121 28.38 14.97 15.33
CA PHE A 121 28.57 15.62 14.04
C PHE A 121 28.49 17.14 14.17
N GLN A 122 29.63 17.80 14.01
CA GLN A 122 29.73 19.24 13.82
C GLN A 122 29.99 19.51 12.33
N SER A 123 29.07 20.18 11.66
CA SER A 123 29.31 20.61 10.28
C SER A 123 30.26 21.81 10.28
N PRO A 124 31.36 21.79 9.52
CA PRO A 124 32.29 22.92 9.40
C PRO A 124 31.73 24.12 8.62
N GLY A 125 30.49 24.02 8.10
CA GLY A 125 29.78 25.08 7.37
C GLY A 125 28.34 24.67 7.02
N PRO A 126 27.63 25.45 6.18
CA PRO A 126 26.29 25.10 5.71
C PRO A 126 26.27 23.75 4.97
N TYR A 127 25.25 22.92 5.22
CA TYR A 127 25.10 21.61 4.58
C TYR A 127 23.66 21.35 4.13
N ILE A 128 23.50 20.44 3.17
CA ILE A 128 22.21 19.91 2.72
C ILE A 128 22.20 18.42 3.03
N LEU A 129 21.14 17.93 3.68
CA LEU A 129 20.95 16.51 4.00
C LEU A 129 19.87 15.89 3.12
N HIS A 130 20.21 14.81 2.41
CA HIS A 130 19.26 13.94 1.73
C HIS A 130 19.25 12.57 2.41
N VAL A 131 18.06 12.11 2.81
CA VAL A 131 17.87 10.74 3.33
C VAL A 131 16.87 10.03 2.45
N GLY A 132 17.36 9.15 1.59
CA GLY A 132 16.54 8.46 0.61
C GLY A 132 17.35 7.49 -0.23
N SER A 133 16.66 6.55 -0.85
CA SER A 133 17.27 5.68 -1.86
C SER A 133 17.39 6.45 -3.18
N PHE A 134 18.51 6.27 -3.88
CA PHE A 134 18.77 6.97 -5.14
C PHE A 134 17.96 6.35 -6.29
N ASN A 135 16.69 6.74 -6.41
CA ASN A 135 15.81 6.26 -7.46
C ASN A 135 14.95 7.38 -8.05
N ARG A 136 14.50 7.19 -9.29
CA ARG A 136 13.74 8.20 -10.04
C ARG A 136 12.46 8.65 -9.31
N ARG A 137 11.85 7.76 -8.51
CA ARG A 137 10.67 8.05 -7.67
C ARG A 137 10.98 9.04 -6.54
N LYS A 138 12.21 9.08 -6.02
CA LYS A 138 12.59 9.89 -4.85
C LYS A 138 13.43 11.13 -5.18
N ILE A 139 13.88 11.27 -6.43
CA ILE A 139 14.81 12.35 -6.85
C ILE A 139 14.22 13.22 -7.97
N SER A 140 13.07 12.86 -8.58
CA SER A 140 12.47 13.71 -9.62
C SER A 140 12.01 15.05 -9.04
N GLY A 141 12.82 16.09 -9.20
CA GLY A 141 12.69 17.40 -8.54
C GLY A 141 14.02 18.12 -8.32
N ILE A 142 15.16 17.44 -8.53
CA ILE A 142 16.49 18.03 -8.76
C ILE A 142 16.77 18.04 -10.26
#